data_AF-A0A946YH44-F1
#
_entry.id   AF-A0A946YH44-F1
#
_cell.length_a   1.000
_cell.length_b   1.000
_cell.length_c   1.000
_cell.angle_alpha   90.00
_cell.angle_beta   90.00
_cell.angle_gamma   90.00
#
_symmetry.space_group_name_H-M   'P 1'
#
loop_
_entity.id
_entity.type
_entity.pdbx_description
1 polymer ?
#
loop_
_entity_poly.entity_id
_entity_poly.type
_entity_poly.pdbx_seq_one_letter_code
_entity_poly.pdbx_strand_id
1 'polypeptide(L)'
;MAVAEFDTPELKEYPVIPRLQEGVMKHSQPYTAKAEFQEKLGFPGELVDNWQQVAIDKMGELNKKYRSLGVYLDSCVKCGACTDKCHYYLGTTYPKNMPVARQ
;
A
#
# COMPACT_ATOMS: atom_id res chain seq x y z
N MET A 1 -2.62 -24.85 7.59
CA MET A 1 -2.68 -24.17 6.27
C MET A 1 -4.05 -23.50 6.19
N ALA A 2 -4.12 -22.25 5.75
CA ALA A 2 -5.24 -21.33 6.03
C ALA A 2 -6.63 -21.95 5.75
N VAL A 3 -7.51 -21.87 6.75
CA VAL A 3 -8.89 -22.43 6.77
C VAL A 3 -9.91 -21.45 6.16
N ALA A 4 -9.44 -20.34 5.58
CA ALA A 4 -10.32 -19.30 5.05
C ALA A 4 -10.75 -19.65 3.62
N GLU A 5 -12.07 -19.68 3.40
CA GLU A 5 -12.66 -19.75 2.07
C GLU A 5 -12.61 -18.36 1.42
N PHE A 6 -12.03 -18.28 0.22
CA PHE A 6 -11.93 -17.04 -0.55
C PHE A 6 -12.70 -17.18 -1.85
N ASP A 7 -13.49 -16.17 -2.19
CA ASP A 7 -14.09 -16.04 -3.52
C ASP A 7 -12.99 -15.73 -4.54
N THR A 8 -12.60 -16.73 -5.33
CA THR A 8 -11.47 -16.63 -6.27
C THR A 8 -12.03 -16.61 -7.69
N PRO A 9 -12.06 -15.44 -8.36
CA PRO A 9 -12.61 -15.34 -9.71
C PRO A 9 -11.71 -16.05 -10.72
N GLU A 10 -12.32 -16.73 -11.70
CA GLU A 10 -11.61 -17.33 -12.82
C GLU A 10 -11.00 -16.25 -13.73
N LEU A 11 -9.72 -16.41 -14.07
CA LEU A 11 -9.01 -15.53 -15.00
C LEU A 11 -9.45 -15.83 -16.44
N LYS A 12 -10.15 -14.87 -17.04
CA LYS A 12 -10.55 -14.89 -18.45
C LYS A 12 -9.48 -14.20 -19.32
N GLU A 13 -9.42 -14.57 -20.60
CA GLU A 13 -8.54 -13.93 -21.60
C GLU A 13 -8.72 -12.40 -21.64
N TYR A 14 -9.97 -11.94 -21.54
CA TYR A 14 -10.33 -10.55 -21.35
C TYR A 14 -10.84 -10.32 -19.93
N PRO A 15 -10.08 -9.63 -19.06
CA PRO A 15 -10.51 -9.39 -17.69
C PRO A 15 -11.68 -8.40 -17.65
N VAL A 16 -12.72 -8.76 -16.89
CA VAL A 16 -13.80 -7.83 -16.56
C VAL A 16 -13.36 -7.03 -15.34
N ILE A 17 -13.39 -5.70 -15.46
CA ILE A 17 -13.02 -4.81 -14.34
C ILE A 17 -14.09 -4.96 -13.25
N PRO A 18 -13.72 -5.40 -12.03
CA PRO A 18 -14.69 -5.54 -10.96
C PRO A 18 -15.20 -4.18 -10.50
N ARG A 19 -16.43 -4.16 -9.96
CA ARG A 19 -16.97 -2.98 -9.29
C ARG A 19 -16.29 -2.75 -7.95
N LEU A 20 -16.20 -1.48 -7.55
CA LEU A 20 -15.64 -1.09 -6.26
C LEU A 20 -16.46 -1.66 -5.11
N GLN A 21 -15.78 -2.25 -4.13
CA GLN A 21 -16.40 -2.70 -2.89
C GLN A 21 -15.64 -2.14 -1.70
N GLU A 22 -16.28 -1.28 -0.92
CA GLU A 22 -15.65 -0.68 0.24
C GLU A 22 -15.59 -1.66 1.42
N GLY A 23 -14.43 -1.71 2.08
CA GLY A 23 -14.26 -2.40 3.36
C GLY A 23 -14.02 -3.90 3.26
N VAL A 24 -13.85 -4.46 2.05
CA VAL A 24 -13.56 -5.90 1.84
C VAL A 24 -12.37 -6.37 2.69
N MET A 25 -11.32 -5.56 2.78
CA MET A 25 -10.09 -5.90 3.50
C MET A 25 -10.07 -5.50 4.99
N LYS A 26 -11.19 -5.05 5.58
CA LYS A 26 -11.23 -4.64 7.01
C LYS A 26 -10.82 -5.75 7.98
N HIS A 27 -10.99 -7.01 7.57
CA HIS A 27 -10.66 -8.19 8.38
C HIS A 27 -9.17 -8.59 8.30
N SER A 28 -8.38 -7.94 7.42
CA SER A 28 -7.00 -8.35 7.12
C SER A 28 -6.01 -7.26 7.50
N GLN A 29 -5.09 -7.59 8.42
CA GLN A 29 -3.96 -6.74 8.79
C GLN A 29 -2.68 -7.57 8.98
N PRO A 30 -1.49 -7.03 8.65
CA PRO A 30 -0.23 -7.69 8.96
C PRO A 30 -0.03 -7.87 10.47
N TYR A 31 0.73 -8.89 10.85
CA TYR A 31 1.17 -9.05 12.24
C TYR A 31 2.26 -8.03 12.57
N THR A 32 2.09 -7.30 13.66
CA THR A 32 3.09 -6.33 14.13
C THR A 32 4.36 -7.04 14.58
N ALA A 33 5.51 -6.55 14.12
CA ALA A 33 6.82 -7.05 14.53
C ALA A 33 7.09 -6.73 16.02
N LYS A 34 7.77 -7.64 16.74
CA LYS A 34 8.21 -7.40 18.12
C LYS A 34 9.28 -6.30 18.18
N ALA A 35 9.29 -5.53 19.26
CA ALA A 35 10.25 -4.44 19.49
C ALA A 35 11.73 -4.89 19.37
N GLU A 36 12.06 -6.07 19.90
CA GLU A 36 13.41 -6.65 19.84
C GLU A 36 13.99 -6.76 18.41
N PHE A 37 13.12 -6.92 17.39
CA PHE A 37 13.55 -6.97 15.99
C PHE A 37 13.71 -5.57 15.39
N GLN A 38 12.88 -4.61 15.80
CA GLN A 38 12.92 -3.23 15.32
C GLN A 38 14.19 -2.52 15.84
N GLU A 39 14.51 -2.70 17.11
CA GLU A 39 15.67 -2.06 17.75
C GLU A 39 17.00 -2.45 17.10
N LYS A 40 17.15 -3.73 16.72
CA LYS A 40 18.34 -4.23 16.00
C LYS A 40 18.50 -3.60 14.62
N LEU A 41 17.42 -3.12 14.02
CA LEU A 41 17.41 -2.42 12.73
C LEU A 41 17.55 -0.89 12.90
N GLY A 42 17.65 -0.40 14.14
CA GLY A 42 17.71 1.02 14.45
C GLY A 42 16.35 1.73 14.40
N PHE A 43 15.24 0.98 14.41
CA PHE A 43 13.90 1.55 14.51
C PHE A 43 13.42 1.55 15.96
N PRO A 44 12.67 2.58 16.40
CA PRO A 44 12.06 2.57 17.72
C PRO A 44 11.00 1.45 17.80
N GLY A 45 10.90 0.80 18.96
CA GLY A 45 9.93 -0.28 19.19
C GLY A 45 8.47 0.19 19.14
N GLU A 46 8.24 1.49 19.36
CA GLU A 46 6.95 2.15 19.28
C GLU A 46 7.05 3.46 18.48
N LEU A 47 5.90 4.01 18.10
CA LEU A 47 5.82 5.26 17.36
C LEU A 47 6.18 6.43 18.29
N VAL A 48 7.20 7.21 17.93
CA VAL A 48 7.61 8.39 18.70
C VAL A 48 6.57 9.51 18.60
N ASP A 49 6.44 10.35 19.63
CA ASP A 49 5.40 11.41 19.67
C ASP A 49 5.44 12.35 18.46
N ASN A 50 6.64 12.67 17.96
CA ASN A 50 6.87 13.54 16.81
C ASN A 50 7.08 12.78 15.49
N TRP A 51 6.56 11.55 15.37
CA TRP A 51 6.81 10.67 14.22
C TRP A 51 6.48 11.33 12.87
N GLN A 52 5.43 12.15 12.80
CA GLN A 52 5.03 12.85 11.58
C GLN A 52 6.14 13.76 11.09
N GLN A 53 6.71 14.56 12.01
CA GLN A 53 7.78 15.48 11.67
C GLN A 53 9.05 14.72 11.27
N VAL A 54 9.43 13.69 12.02
CA VAL A 54 10.59 12.84 11.70
C VAL A 54 10.46 12.23 10.30
N ALA A 55 9.27 11.75 9.94
CA ALA A 55 9.00 11.19 8.62
C ALA A 55 9.08 12.26 7.51
N ILE A 56 8.50 13.44 7.73
CA ILE A 56 8.53 14.56 6.78
C ILE A 56 9.97 15.03 6.55
N ASP A 57 10.76 15.19 7.62
CA ASP A 57 12.15 15.63 7.52
C ASP A 57 12.99 14.62 6.74
N LYS A 58 12.80 13.32 7.01
CA LYS A 58 13.50 12.26 6.28
C LYS A 58 13.09 12.21 4.80
N MET A 59 11.81 12.37 4.50
CA MET A 59 11.32 12.50 3.12
C MET A 59 11.95 13.71 2.41
N GLY A 60 12.09 14.85 3.10
CA GLY A 60 12.76 16.03 2.59
C GLY A 60 14.23 15.80 2.26
N GLU A 61 14.96 15.09 3.13
CA GLU A 61 16.35 14.66 2.88
C GLU A 61 16.46 13.78 1.63
N LEU A 62 15.61 12.75 1.53
CA LEU A 62 15.61 11.82 0.41
C LEU A 62 15.28 12.51 -0.91
N ASN A 63 14.31 13.44 -0.92
CA ASN A 63 13.92 14.17 -2.12
C ASN A 63 15.04 15.10 -2.62
N LYS A 64 15.80 15.73 -1.72
CA LYS A 64 16.97 16.54 -2.08
C LYS A 64 18.13 15.68 -2.61
N LYS A 65 18.29 14.48 -2.07
CA LYS A 65 19.39 13.57 -2.42
C LYS A 65 19.13 12.80 -3.73
N TYR A 66 17.88 12.41 -3.99
CA TYR A 66 17.52 11.53 -5.10
C TYR A 66 16.48 12.17 -6.01
N ARG A 67 16.93 12.69 -7.17
CA ARG A 67 16.03 13.21 -8.22
C ARG A 67 14.99 12.17 -8.67
N SER A 68 15.37 10.90 -8.70
CA SER A 68 14.47 9.79 -9.07
C SER A 68 13.25 9.70 -8.14
N LEU A 69 13.40 10.04 -6.86
CA LEU A 69 12.29 10.04 -5.91
C LEU A 69 11.27 11.12 -6.27
N GLY A 70 11.71 12.35 -6.56
CA GLY A 70 10.82 13.42 -7.01
C GLY A 70 10.08 13.07 -8.31
N VAL A 71 10.78 12.52 -9.30
CA VAL A 71 10.16 12.06 -10.56
C VAL A 71 9.14 10.94 -10.31
N TYR A 72 9.46 9.99 -9.43
CA TYR A 72 8.54 8.90 -9.09
C TYR A 72 7.25 9.44 -8.43
N LEU A 73 7.37 10.41 -7.51
CA LEU A 73 6.23 11.02 -6.84
C LEU A 73 5.37 11.87 -7.80
N ASP A 74 5.99 12.53 -8.78
CA ASP A 74 5.29 13.37 -9.78
C ASP A 74 4.64 12.54 -10.89
N SER A 75 5.16 11.34 -11.17
CA SER A 75 4.67 10.50 -12.27
C SER A 75 3.21 10.04 -12.12
N CYS A 76 2.70 9.96 -10.89
CA CYS A 76 1.32 9.57 -10.62
C CYS A 76 0.40 10.79 -10.51
N VAL A 77 -0.29 11.13 -11.60
CA VAL A 77 -1.31 12.20 -11.62
C VAL A 77 -2.68 11.78 -11.07
N LYS A 78 -2.76 10.64 -10.38
CA LYS A 78 -4.01 10.08 -9.82
C LYS A 78 -5.17 9.94 -10.83
N CYS A 79 -4.86 9.72 -12.11
CA CYS A 79 -5.88 9.62 -13.17
C CYS A 79 -6.69 8.32 -13.17
N GLY A 80 -6.22 7.26 -12.51
CA GLY A 80 -6.93 5.99 -12.42
C GLY A 80 -6.68 5.03 -13.59
N ALA A 81 -5.91 5.42 -14.59
CA ALA A 81 -5.65 4.60 -15.79
C ALA A 81 -4.95 3.26 -15.49
N CYS A 82 -4.27 3.13 -14.35
CA CYS A 82 -3.61 1.89 -13.93
C CYS A 82 -4.52 0.94 -13.12
N THR A 83 -5.73 1.38 -12.76
CA THR A 83 -6.62 0.66 -11.82
C THR A 83 -6.98 -0.72 -12.34
N ASP A 84 -7.33 -0.81 -13.61
CA ASP A 84 -7.75 -2.06 -14.26
C ASP A 84 -6.61 -3.05 -14.50
N LYS A 85 -5.36 -2.66 -14.27
CA LYS A 85 -4.17 -3.53 -14.35
C LYS A 85 -3.60 -3.88 -12.97
N CYS A 86 -4.12 -3.29 -11.90
CA CYS A 86 -3.57 -3.50 -10.56
C CYS A 86 -4.00 -4.86 -10.00
N HIS A 87 -3.07 -5.80 -9.85
CA HIS A 87 -3.36 -7.14 -9.30
C HIS A 87 -4.00 -7.09 -7.89
N TYR A 88 -3.62 -6.12 -7.05
CA TYR A 88 -4.18 -5.99 -5.71
C TYR A 88 -5.64 -5.55 -5.76
N TYR A 89 -5.97 -4.61 -6.65
CA TYR A 89 -7.35 -4.19 -6.86
C TYR A 89 -8.18 -5.30 -7.50
N LEU A 90 -7.68 -5.95 -8.56
CA LEU A 90 -8.40 -7.02 -9.25
C LEU A 90 -8.70 -8.20 -8.31
N GLY A 91 -7.78 -8.55 -7.41
CA GLY A 91 -7.97 -9.65 -6.46
C GLY A 91 -8.82 -9.31 -5.23
N THR A 92 -9.03 -8.03 -4.90
CA THR A 92 -9.74 -7.64 -3.66
C THR A 92 -10.96 -6.78 -3.87
N THR A 93 -11.08 -6.14 -5.03
CA THR A 93 -12.08 -5.10 -5.37
C THR A 93 -12.08 -3.89 -4.42
N TYR A 94 -11.12 -3.82 -3.49
CA TYR A 94 -11.05 -2.80 -2.47
C TYR A 94 -10.42 -1.52 -3.02
N PRO A 95 -11.09 -0.36 -2.95
CA PRO A 95 -10.55 0.86 -3.51
C PRO A 95 -9.17 1.24 -2.97
N LYS A 96 -8.90 1.04 -1.67
CA LYS A 96 -7.58 1.40 -1.11
C LYS A 96 -6.43 0.48 -1.54
N ASN A 97 -6.70 -0.57 -2.31
CA ASN A 97 -5.68 -1.42 -2.90
C ASN A 97 -5.27 -0.98 -4.32
N MET A 98 -5.90 0.06 -4.89
CA MET A 98 -5.43 0.69 -6.14
C MET A 98 -4.56 1.92 -5.84
N PRO A 99 -3.54 2.24 -6.67
CA PRO A 99 -2.62 3.36 -6.43
C PRO A 99 -3.27 4.73 -6.26
N VAL A 100 -4.44 4.95 -6.87
CA VAL A 100 -5.12 6.25 -6.88
C VAL A 100 -5.88 6.54 -5.59
N ALA A 101 -6.53 5.54 -5.01
CA ALA A 101 -7.35 5.68 -3.81
C ALA A 101 -6.63 5.23 -2.52
N ARG A 102 -5.39 4.73 -2.63
CA ARG A 102 -4.53 4.41 -1.49
C ARG A 102 -3.90 5.69 -0.94
N GLN A 103 -4.60 6.36 -0.01
CA GLN A 103 -4.08 7.44 0.84
C GLN A 103 -4.49 7.20 2.29
#